data_AF-A0A3D2JPI3-F1
#
_entry.id   AF-A0A3D2JPI3-F1
#
_cell.length_a   1.000
_cell.length_b   1.000
_cell.length_c   1.000
_cell.angle_alpha   90.00
_cell.angle_beta   90.00
_cell.angle_gamma   90.00
#
_symmetry.space_group_name_H-M   'P 1'
#
loop_
_entity.id
_entity.type
_entity.pdbx_description
1 polymer ?
#
loop_
_entity_poly.entity_id
_entity_poly.type
_entity_poly.pdbx_seq_one_letter_code
_entity_poly.pdbx_strand_id
1 'polypeptide(L)'
;MKIKSVKAIEVDVAPRPKTQPRVSKLDTDGFVSPMQRYPELKRSDWGNNWKRTACVVTAEDGTWGFGLTLHSGVTVPLINDHIGPLIEGENCMATERIWDLMQKVTAPYGTAGVSSFAISAVDNALWDLKGK
;
A
#
# COMPACT_ATOMS: atom_id res chain seq x y z
N MET A 1 -2.25 -23.86 -6.30
CA MET A 1 -2.50 -22.70 -7.17
C MET A 1 -1.31 -21.75 -7.00
N LYS A 2 -0.61 -21.40 -8.08
CA LYS A 2 0.56 -20.50 -7.98
C LYS A 2 0.21 -19.08 -8.38
N ILE A 3 1.00 -18.14 -7.88
CA ILE A 3 0.96 -16.73 -8.27
C ILE A 3 1.48 -16.63 -9.70
N LYS A 4 0.66 -16.08 -10.59
CA LYS A 4 1.02 -15.80 -11.98
C LYS A 4 1.62 -14.41 -12.15
N SER A 5 1.07 -13.41 -11.46
CA SER A 5 1.58 -12.05 -11.52
C SER A 5 1.19 -11.21 -10.32
N VAL A 6 2.03 -10.24 -9.98
CA VAL A 6 1.76 -9.21 -8.96
C VAL A 6 1.86 -7.84 -9.62
N LYS A 7 0.81 -7.03 -9.52
CA LYS A 7 0.76 -5.70 -10.13
C LYS A 7 0.25 -4.66 -9.14
N ALA A 8 0.98 -3.58 -9.00
CA ALA A 8 0.59 -2.41 -8.24
C ALA A 8 0.41 -1.19 -9.16
N ILE A 9 -0.61 -0.39 -8.85
CA ILE A 9 -0.87 0.90 -9.51
C ILE A 9 -1.24 1.95 -8.48
N GLU A 10 -0.96 3.21 -8.82
CA GLU A 10 -1.49 4.34 -8.07
C GLU A 10 -3.00 4.47 -8.32
N VAL A 11 -3.77 4.69 -7.26
CA VAL A 11 -5.20 4.98 -7.33
C VAL A 11 -5.58 6.16 -6.43
N ASP A 12 -6.45 7.02 -6.94
CA ASP A 12 -7.11 8.05 -6.15
C ASP A 12 -8.51 7.58 -5.75
N VAL A 13 -8.64 7.13 -4.51
CA VAL A 13 -9.91 6.69 -3.91
C VAL A 13 -10.50 7.75 -2.98
N ALA A 14 -10.03 9.01 -3.07
CA ALA A 14 -10.59 10.08 -2.27
C ALA A 14 -12.09 10.23 -2.57
N PRO A 15 -12.96 10.21 -1.54
CA PRO A 15 -14.38 10.38 -1.76
C PRO A 15 -14.65 11.77 -2.33
N ARG A 16 -15.54 11.84 -3.33
CA ARG A 16 -16.03 13.09 -3.91
C ARG A 16 -17.47 13.30 -3.43
N PRO A 17 -17.68 13.81 -2.20
CA PRO A 17 -19.02 13.97 -1.64
C PRO A 17 -19.83 14.94 -2.50
N LYS A 18 -21.04 14.52 -2.89
CA LYS A 18 -22.00 15.36 -3.64
C LYS A 18 -22.97 16.10 -2.71
N THR A 19 -22.99 15.75 -1.43
CA THR A 19 -23.89 16.29 -0.43
C THR A 19 -23.12 17.16 0.55
N GLN A 20 -23.80 18.14 1.14
CA GLN A 20 -23.20 18.96 2.19
C GLN A 20 -22.99 18.11 3.45
N PRO A 21 -21.80 18.15 4.07
CA PRO A 21 -21.57 17.51 5.36
C PRO A 21 -22.55 18.01 6.41
N ARG A 22 -23.07 17.12 7.25
CA ARG A 22 -23.96 17.48 8.36
C ARG A 22 -23.27 18.39 9.39
N VAL A 23 -21.97 18.18 9.58
CA VAL A 23 -21.14 18.95 10.50
C VAL A 23 -20.30 19.92 9.70
N SER A 24 -20.31 21.20 10.07
CA SER A 24 -19.47 22.21 9.45
C SER A 24 -18.00 21.87 9.63
N LYS A 25 -17.19 22.17 8.61
CA LYS A 25 -15.74 22.01 8.71
C LYS A 25 -15.21 23.05 9.71
N LEU A 26 -14.46 22.59 10.71
CA LEU A 26 -13.76 23.48 11.63
C LEU A 26 -12.62 24.17 10.88
N ASP A 27 -12.49 25.48 11.09
CA ASP A 27 -11.34 26.23 10.61
C ASP A 27 -10.19 26.03 11.62
N THR A 28 -9.15 25.32 11.19
CA THR A 28 -8.01 24.95 12.05
C THR A 28 -6.78 24.73 11.20
N ASP A 29 -5.61 25.13 11.72
CA ASP A 29 -4.30 24.85 11.14
C ASP A 29 -3.89 23.36 11.25
N GLY A 30 -4.76 22.53 11.82
CA GLY A 30 -4.60 21.09 11.96
C GLY A 30 -4.42 20.66 13.41
N PHE A 31 -4.13 19.37 13.59
CA PHE A 31 -3.85 18.80 14.91
C PHE A 31 -2.40 19.05 15.33
N VAL A 32 -2.14 18.95 16.64
CA VAL A 32 -0.79 18.94 17.22
C VAL A 32 0.08 17.93 16.46
N SER A 33 1.25 18.37 16.01
CA SER A 33 2.13 17.61 15.12
C SER A 33 3.58 17.78 15.56
N PRO A 34 4.44 16.76 15.38
CA PRO A 34 5.88 16.91 15.55
C PRO A 34 6.48 18.09 14.75
N MET A 35 5.83 18.46 13.64
CA MET A 35 6.25 19.58 12.78
C MET A 35 5.98 20.96 13.40
N GLN A 36 5.28 21.07 14.53
CA GLN A 36 5.08 22.36 15.22
C GLN A 36 6.39 23.01 15.69
N ARG A 37 7.50 22.25 15.73
CA ARG A 37 8.84 22.78 15.97
C ARG A 37 9.34 23.71 14.85
N TYR A 38 8.74 23.62 13.67
CA TYR A 38 9.08 24.39 12.47
C TYR A 38 7.86 25.23 12.05
N PRO A 39 7.53 26.29 12.81
CA PRO A 39 6.31 27.08 12.60
C PRO A 39 6.24 27.78 11.24
N GLU A 40 7.37 27.93 10.55
CA GLU A 40 7.48 28.48 9.20
C GLU A 40 6.92 27.55 8.11
N LEU A 41 6.80 26.24 8.39
CA LEU A 41 6.28 25.25 7.44
C LEU A 41 4.84 24.87 7.80
N LYS A 42 3.89 25.25 6.94
CA LYS A 42 2.48 24.84 7.10
C LYS A 42 2.32 23.38 6.72
N ARG A 43 1.23 22.75 7.17
CA ARG A 43 0.93 21.33 6.87
C ARG A 43 0.90 21.01 5.37
N SER A 44 0.47 21.95 4.55
CA SER A 44 0.50 21.84 3.08
C SER A 44 1.91 21.70 2.51
N ASP A 45 2.91 22.25 3.20
CA ASP A 45 4.25 22.47 2.64
C ASP A 45 5.14 21.23 2.83
N TRP A 46 4.87 20.41 3.85
CA TRP A 46 5.61 19.18 4.16
C TRP A 46 4.82 17.89 3.91
N GLY A 47 3.59 18.01 3.40
CA GLY A 47 2.83 16.85 2.91
C GLY A 47 3.39 16.35 1.58
N ASN A 48 3.42 15.03 1.38
CA ASN A 48 3.61 14.48 0.03
C ASN A 48 2.26 14.33 -0.68
N ASN A 49 2.30 14.39 -2.01
CA ASN A 49 1.10 14.24 -2.86
C ASN A 49 0.86 12.79 -3.29
N TRP A 50 1.51 11.81 -2.65
CA TRP A 50 1.29 10.41 -2.98
C TRP A 50 -0.12 10.00 -2.62
N LYS A 51 -0.73 9.24 -3.52
CA LYS A 51 -2.06 8.68 -3.35
C LYS A 51 -1.94 7.29 -2.69
N ARG A 52 -2.92 6.44 -2.98
CA ARG A 52 -2.94 5.05 -2.52
C ARG A 52 -2.38 4.13 -3.58
N THR A 53 -1.93 2.98 -3.12
CA THR A 53 -1.53 1.88 -3.99
C THR A 53 -2.60 0.81 -3.95
N ALA A 54 -3.08 0.43 -5.13
CA ALA A 54 -3.86 -0.78 -5.35
C ALA A 54 -2.91 -1.87 -5.83
N CYS A 55 -2.92 -3.02 -5.15
CA CYS A 55 -2.16 -4.22 -5.50
C CYS A 55 -3.14 -5.31 -5.93
N VAL A 56 -2.84 -5.97 -7.04
CA VAL A 56 -3.58 -7.12 -7.55
C VAL A 56 -2.61 -8.29 -7.68
N VAL A 57 -2.94 -9.40 -7.04
CA VAL A 57 -2.24 -10.68 -7.20
C VAL A 57 -3.14 -11.61 -7.98
N THR A 58 -2.66 -12.12 -9.11
CA THR A 58 -3.41 -13.02 -9.99
C THR A 58 -2.78 -14.40 -9.96
N ALA A 59 -3.61 -15.42 -9.78
CA ALA A 59 -3.22 -16.82 -9.84
C ALA A 59 -3.23 -17.38 -11.28
N GLU A 60 -2.64 -18.55 -11.47
CA GLU A 60 -2.57 -19.24 -12.77
C GLU A 60 -3.94 -19.59 -13.35
N ASP A 61 -4.94 -19.82 -12.51
CA ASP A 61 -6.32 -20.13 -12.90
C ASP A 61 -7.16 -18.88 -13.25
N GLY A 62 -6.58 -17.68 -13.11
CA GLY A 62 -7.22 -16.40 -13.38
C GLY A 62 -7.93 -15.78 -12.17
N THR A 63 -8.04 -16.49 -11.04
CA THR A 63 -8.54 -15.91 -9.80
C THR A 63 -7.57 -14.83 -9.32
N TRP A 64 -8.09 -13.73 -8.78
CA TRP A 64 -7.26 -12.62 -8.35
C TRP A 64 -7.75 -12.05 -7.02
N GLY A 65 -6.79 -11.56 -6.22
CA GLY A 65 -7.03 -10.87 -4.98
C GLY A 65 -6.54 -9.42 -5.01
N PHE A 66 -7.05 -8.61 -4.09
CA PHE A 66 -6.87 -7.17 -4.03
C PHE A 66 -6.37 -6.70 -2.67
N GLY A 67 -5.41 -5.79 -2.67
CA GLY A 67 -4.91 -5.13 -1.48
C GLY A 67 -4.71 -3.64 -1.69
N LEU A 68 -4.87 -2.86 -0.63
CA LEU A 68 -4.77 -1.40 -0.66
C LEU A 68 -3.80 -0.91 0.41
N THR A 69 -2.96 0.07 0.06
CA THR A 69 -2.04 0.73 1.00
C THR A 69 -1.83 2.21 0.67
N LEU A 70 -0.99 2.89 1.45
CA LEU A 70 -0.63 4.30 1.28
C LEU A 70 0.72 4.46 0.57
N HIS A 71 1.08 5.72 0.26
CA HIS A 71 2.42 6.11 -0.22
C HIS A 71 2.79 5.56 -1.60
N SER A 72 1.89 5.73 -2.58
CA SER A 72 2.03 5.20 -3.93
C SER A 72 3.33 5.52 -4.64
N GLY A 73 3.88 6.72 -4.45
CA GLY A 73 5.14 7.10 -5.12
C GLY A 73 6.34 6.25 -4.75
N VAL A 74 6.27 5.45 -3.67
CA VAL A 74 7.33 4.50 -3.28
C VAL A 74 6.83 3.06 -3.21
N THR A 75 5.58 2.82 -2.82
CA THR A 75 5.08 1.44 -2.69
C THR A 75 4.77 0.80 -4.03
N VAL A 76 4.34 1.55 -5.05
CA VAL A 76 4.11 1.01 -6.40
C VAL A 76 5.40 0.45 -7.03
N PRO A 77 6.49 1.22 -7.17
CA PRO A 77 7.73 0.68 -7.74
C PRO A 77 8.32 -0.43 -6.84
N LEU A 78 8.21 -0.32 -5.52
CA LEU A 78 8.70 -1.38 -4.63
C LEU A 78 7.98 -2.71 -4.83
N ILE A 79 6.66 -2.68 -5.09
CA ILE A 79 5.90 -3.89 -5.41
C ILE A 79 6.25 -4.39 -6.81
N ASN A 80 6.21 -3.53 -7.82
CA ASN A 80 6.36 -3.95 -9.22
C ASN A 80 7.79 -4.37 -9.57
N ASP A 81 8.79 -3.69 -9.03
CA ASP A 81 10.17 -3.82 -9.49
C ASP A 81 10.99 -4.73 -8.58
N HIS A 82 10.50 -5.01 -7.35
CA HIS A 82 11.24 -5.80 -6.37
C HIS A 82 10.42 -6.96 -5.79
N ILE A 83 9.33 -6.69 -5.06
CA ILE A 83 8.60 -7.73 -4.33
C ILE A 83 7.88 -8.70 -5.27
N GLY A 84 7.14 -8.17 -6.25
CA GLY A 84 6.30 -8.94 -7.15
C GLY A 84 7.07 -10.02 -7.92
N PRO A 85 8.14 -9.65 -8.66
CA PRO A 85 8.95 -10.62 -9.41
C PRO A 85 9.54 -11.74 -8.56
N LEU A 86 9.78 -11.50 -7.26
CA LEU A 86 10.34 -12.49 -6.34
C LEU A 86 9.33 -13.56 -5.89
N ILE A 87 8.03 -13.24 -5.88
CA ILE A 87 6.98 -14.13 -5.37
C ILE A 87 6.13 -14.75 -6.50
N GLU A 88 6.35 -14.36 -7.75
CA GLU A 88 5.77 -15.06 -8.89
C GLU A 88 6.20 -16.53 -8.93
N GLY A 89 5.25 -17.43 -9.17
CA GLY A 89 5.45 -18.88 -9.13
C GLY A 89 5.34 -19.52 -7.74
N GLU A 90 5.33 -18.74 -6.65
CA GLU A 90 5.07 -19.25 -5.30
C GLU A 90 3.60 -19.69 -5.14
N ASN A 91 3.35 -20.57 -4.17
CA ASN A 91 2.00 -21.05 -3.88
C ASN A 91 1.18 -19.95 -3.18
N CYS A 92 0.03 -19.56 -3.74
CA CYS A 92 -0.84 -18.52 -3.19
C CYS A 92 -1.26 -18.79 -1.73
N MET A 93 -1.29 -20.07 -1.32
CA MET A 93 -1.70 -20.47 0.03
C MET A 93 -0.56 -20.39 1.06
N ALA A 94 0.68 -20.22 0.62
CA ALA A 94 1.86 -20.16 1.49
C ALA A 94 2.09 -18.74 2.05
N THR A 95 1.04 -18.10 2.56
CA THR A 95 1.03 -16.69 2.98
C THR A 95 2.14 -16.37 3.99
N GLU A 96 2.33 -17.21 5.02
CA GLU A 96 3.38 -17.01 6.03
C GLU A 96 4.80 -17.03 5.45
N ARG A 97 5.06 -17.96 4.51
CA ARG A 97 6.35 -18.06 3.82
C ARG A 97 6.59 -16.82 2.94
N ILE A 98 5.57 -16.42 2.18
CA ILE A 98 5.65 -15.27 1.29
C ILE A 98 5.88 -14.00 2.11
N TRP A 99 5.17 -13.85 3.23
CA TRP A 99 5.38 -12.73 4.16
C TRP A 99 6.80 -12.68 4.72
N ASP A 100 7.34 -13.80 5.22
CA ASP A 100 8.72 -13.86 5.71
C ASP A 100 9.73 -13.53 4.60
N LEU A 101 9.56 -14.11 3.40
CA LEU A 101 10.41 -13.82 2.25
C LEU A 101 10.45 -12.33 1.93
N MET A 102 9.28 -11.68 1.87
CA MET A 102 9.19 -10.24 1.64
C MET A 102 9.90 -9.44 2.73
N GLN A 103 9.69 -9.79 4.00
CA GLN A 103 10.36 -9.13 5.13
C GLN A 103 11.88 -9.28 5.09
N LYS A 104 12.39 -10.46 4.73
CA LYS A 104 13.84 -10.70 4.61
C LYS A 104 14.45 -9.93 3.45
N VAL A 105 13.78 -9.90 2.30
CA VAL A 105 14.34 -9.24 1.11
C VAL A 105 14.29 -7.71 1.22
N THR A 106 13.34 -7.14 1.95
CA THR A 106 13.28 -5.68 2.17
C THR A 106 14.18 -5.20 3.32
N ALA A 107 14.69 -6.12 4.16
CA ALA A 107 15.49 -5.78 5.33
C ALA A 107 16.69 -4.83 5.07
N PRO A 108 17.44 -4.91 3.94
CA PRO A 108 18.55 -4.01 3.66
C PRO A 108 18.17 -2.52 3.59
N TYR A 109 16.92 -2.18 3.30
CA TYR A 109 16.41 -0.81 3.26
C TYR A 109 15.22 -0.59 4.22
N GLY A 110 15.03 -1.49 5.17
CA GLY A 110 14.09 -1.37 6.28
C GLY A 110 12.93 -2.35 6.23
N THR A 111 12.53 -2.80 7.42
CA THR A 111 11.38 -3.69 7.67
C THR A 111 10.17 -2.95 8.25
N ALA A 112 10.28 -1.63 8.39
CA ALA A 112 9.27 -0.72 8.92
C ALA A 112 8.90 0.36 7.87
N GLY A 113 7.83 1.10 8.12
CA GLY A 113 7.44 2.23 7.27
C GLY A 113 7.02 1.79 5.86
N VAL A 114 7.61 2.41 4.83
CA VAL A 114 7.18 2.24 3.43
C VAL A 114 7.33 0.80 2.92
N SER A 115 8.34 0.06 3.38
CA SER A 115 8.50 -1.37 3.08
C SER A 115 7.33 -2.18 3.64
N SER A 116 6.96 -1.96 4.90
CA SER A 116 5.82 -2.64 5.51
C SER A 116 4.52 -2.30 4.81
N PHE A 117 4.32 -1.04 4.39
CA PHE A 117 3.13 -0.65 3.63
C PHE A 117 3.00 -1.41 2.31
N ALA A 118 4.11 -1.60 1.58
CA ALA A 118 4.12 -2.39 0.35
C ALA A 118 3.82 -3.87 0.62
N ILE A 119 4.48 -4.45 1.63
CA ILE A 119 4.24 -5.83 2.09
C ILE A 119 2.77 -6.04 2.46
N SER A 120 2.18 -5.13 3.24
CA SER A 120 0.77 -5.20 3.62
C SER A 120 -0.18 -5.14 2.42
N ALA A 121 0.17 -4.43 1.34
CA ALA A 121 -0.65 -4.40 0.13
C ALA A 121 -0.67 -5.76 -0.57
N VAL A 122 0.50 -6.39 -0.69
CA VAL A 122 0.65 -7.72 -1.31
C VAL A 122 0.00 -8.78 -0.43
N ASP A 123 0.24 -8.74 0.88
CA ASP A 123 -0.31 -9.71 1.84
C ASP A 123 -1.84 -9.65 1.88
N ASN A 124 -2.45 -8.46 1.94
CA ASN A 124 -3.90 -8.31 1.85
C ASN A 124 -4.46 -8.86 0.53
N ALA A 125 -3.75 -8.65 -0.59
CA ALA A 125 -4.14 -9.20 -1.88
C ALA A 125 -4.06 -10.74 -1.90
N LEU A 126 -3.07 -11.33 -1.25
CA LEU A 126 -2.96 -12.79 -1.10
C LEU A 126 -4.09 -13.35 -0.22
N TRP A 127 -4.47 -12.65 0.85
CA TRP A 127 -5.58 -13.06 1.71
C TRP A 127 -6.94 -12.94 1.01
N ASP A 128 -7.17 -11.87 0.24
CA ASP A 128 -8.38 -11.73 -0.58
C ASP A 128 -8.44 -12.82 -1.66
N LEU A 129 -7.31 -13.15 -2.30
CA LEU A 129 -7.22 -14.25 -3.26
C LEU A 129 -7.53 -15.60 -2.59
N LYS A 130 -7.00 -15.85 -1.40
CA LYS A 130 -7.21 -17.09 -0.63
C LYS A 130 -8.67 -17.28 -0.19
N GLY A 131 -9.42 -16.18 -0.04
CA GLY A 131 -10.83 -16.22 0.32
C GLY A 131 -11.79 -16.46 -0.85
N LYS A 132 -11.28 -16.44 -2.10
CA LYS A 132 -12.04 -16.68 -3.34
C LYS A 132 -11.82 -18.10 -3.84
#